data_AF-A0A353R5M1-F1
#
_entry.id   AF-A0A353R5M1-F1
#
_cell.length_a   1.000
_cell.length_b   1.000
_cell.length_c   1.000
_cell.angle_alpha   90.00
_cell.angle_beta   90.00
_cell.angle_gamma   90.00
#
_symmetry.space_group_name_H-M   'P 1'
#
loop_
_entity.id
_entity.type
_entity.pdbx_description
1 polymer ?
#
loop_
_entity_poly.entity_id
_entity_poly.type
_entity_poly.pdbx_seq_one_letter_code
_entity_poly.pdbx_strand_id
1 'polypeptide(L)'
;MWTQLSAERPAAFGWAAAMQPDGMAVPVSARTVPLRARAVQRSVPAPRVLTSFSALWGGDPVQVVDHDEFRTGLSSLHAPQEPSPHGFPRGAMAGRALHAILERWQWHEDANGSALASLTAQVLAEEGLPAEWDTVVVSWLRALMATPLMVDGMRLGALDPARQAREMAFAFPVTGMRQKRIDALIAGLDPHWAKRPNAGQAALSGALRGVIDLVFEYEGRYYLVDYKSNWLGPCAQDYTAEALAAAMAGGGYTAQALIYALALHRHVRACVPAYDPARDFGGVFYLFLRGMAPDAPGRGVVQLRPDPALLRQLDALMAGGGAA
;
A
#
# COMPACT_ATOMS: atom_id res chain seq x y z
N MET A 1 0.54 13.82 -14.70
CA MET A 1 1.93 14.28 -14.86
C MET A 1 2.74 13.54 -13.82
N TRP A 2 3.25 12.37 -14.21
CA TRP A 2 3.98 11.45 -13.34
C TRP A 2 5.47 11.83 -13.41
N THR A 3 6.08 12.18 -12.29
CA THR A 3 7.51 12.51 -12.28
C THR A 3 8.27 11.28 -11.81
N GLN A 4 8.97 10.64 -12.75
CA GLN A 4 10.07 9.71 -12.49
C GLN A 4 11.15 10.44 -11.68
N LEU A 5 11.47 9.91 -10.51
CA LEU A 5 12.73 10.14 -9.82
C LEU A 5 13.50 8.83 -9.89
N SER A 6 14.41 8.70 -10.85
CA SER A 6 15.66 8.01 -10.56
C SER A 6 16.74 8.51 -11.51
N ALA A 7 17.90 8.71 -10.91
CA ALA A 7 19.07 9.32 -11.48
C ALA A 7 19.79 8.36 -12.42
N GLU A 8 20.32 8.88 -13.52
CA GLU A 8 21.52 8.37 -14.17
C GLU A 8 22.11 9.47 -15.06
N ARG A 9 23.31 9.94 -14.70
CA ARG A 9 24.16 10.74 -15.59
C ARG A 9 24.91 9.79 -16.52
N PRO A 10 25.07 10.17 -17.79
CA PRO A 10 26.40 10.06 -18.40
C PRO A 10 26.86 11.37 -19.02
N ALA A 11 28.16 11.40 -19.28
CA ALA A 11 29.00 12.54 -19.57
C ALA A 11 28.87 13.12 -20.99
N ALA A 12 29.48 14.30 -21.11
CA ALA A 12 30.17 14.87 -22.27
C ALA A 12 29.42 15.86 -23.18
N PHE A 13 30.25 16.76 -23.73
CA PHE A 13 30.03 17.85 -24.70
C PHE A 13 29.55 19.17 -24.08
N GLY A 14 30.29 20.28 -24.09
CA GLY A 14 31.45 20.67 -24.90
C GLY A 14 31.09 21.90 -25.73
N TRP A 15 31.36 23.10 -25.20
CA TRP A 15 31.82 24.23 -26.00
C TRP A 15 32.56 25.22 -25.09
N ALA A 16 33.86 25.35 -25.34
CA ALA A 16 34.68 26.48 -24.94
C ALA A 16 35.30 27.02 -26.23
N ALA A 17 34.94 28.24 -26.60
CA ALA A 17 35.65 29.08 -27.56
C ALA A 17 35.49 30.51 -27.00
N ALA A 18 36.52 31.02 -26.32
CA ALA A 18 37.60 31.81 -26.90
C ALA A 18 37.10 33.17 -27.39
N MET A 19 37.35 34.21 -26.57
CA MET A 19 37.67 35.56 -27.02
C MET A 19 38.36 36.30 -25.87
N GLN A 20 39.61 36.70 -26.11
CA GLN A 20 40.40 37.60 -25.26
C GLN A 20 39.90 39.05 -25.38
N PRO A 21 40.25 39.94 -24.44
CA PRO A 21 39.54 41.18 -24.21
C PRO A 21 40.11 42.30 -25.08
N ASP A 22 39.28 42.87 -25.96
CA ASP A 22 39.56 44.20 -26.52
C ASP A 22 38.80 45.25 -25.71
N GLY A 23 39.58 46.20 -25.20
CA GLY A 23 39.11 47.29 -24.37
C GLY A 23 38.15 48.20 -25.13
N MET A 24 36.96 48.40 -24.55
CA MET A 24 36.20 49.62 -24.72
C MET A 24 35.58 50.00 -23.39
N ALA A 25 36.06 51.10 -22.82
CA ALA A 25 35.40 51.77 -21.71
C ALA A 25 34.06 52.32 -22.20
N VAL A 26 32.96 51.68 -21.81
CA VAL A 26 31.60 52.21 -21.98
C VAL A 26 31.32 53.15 -20.80
N PRO A 27 30.94 54.41 -21.02
CA PRO A 27 30.53 55.28 -19.91
C PRO A 27 29.19 54.77 -19.36
N VAL A 28 29.23 54.11 -18.21
CA VAL A 28 28.02 53.77 -17.44
C VAL A 28 27.51 55.06 -16.81
N SER A 29 26.56 55.71 -17.49
CA SER A 29 25.74 56.74 -16.86
C SER A 29 24.79 56.03 -15.89
N ALA A 30 25.14 56.02 -14.60
CA ALA A 30 24.32 55.43 -13.55
C ALA A 30 23.05 56.27 -13.35
N ARG A 31 22.01 55.99 -14.13
CA ARG A 31 20.64 56.41 -13.79
C ARG A 31 20.14 55.49 -12.68
N THR A 32 20.14 55.99 -11.45
CA THR A 32 19.46 55.36 -10.31
C THR A 32 17.95 55.48 -10.51
N VAL A 33 17.37 54.50 -11.21
CA VAL A 33 15.91 54.33 -11.19
C VAL A 33 15.54 53.83 -9.79
N PRO A 34 14.62 54.49 -9.06
CA PRO A 34 14.15 53.98 -7.79
C PRO A 34 13.41 52.66 -8.04
N LEU A 35 14.06 51.54 -7.73
CA LEU A 35 13.46 50.23 -7.79
C LEU A 35 12.45 50.13 -6.63
N ARG A 36 11.18 49.91 -6.97
CA ARG A 36 10.17 49.50 -5.99
C ARG A 36 9.97 48.00 -6.09
N ALA A 37 10.01 47.31 -4.96
CA ALA A 37 9.65 45.90 -4.91
C ALA A 37 8.24 45.72 -5.47
N ARG A 38 8.09 44.88 -6.49
CA ARG A 38 6.77 44.55 -7.05
C ARG A 38 5.99 43.80 -5.98
N ALA A 39 4.85 44.34 -5.56
CA ALA A 39 3.96 43.64 -4.64
C ALA A 39 3.51 42.33 -5.29
N VAL A 40 3.77 41.21 -4.61
CA VAL A 40 3.34 39.89 -5.04
C VAL A 40 1.82 39.83 -4.90
N GLN A 41 1.10 39.97 -6.02
CA GLN A 41 -0.36 39.81 -6.07
C GLN A 41 -0.81 38.35 -6.24
N ARG A 42 0.14 37.41 -6.42
CA ARG A 42 -0.20 35.99 -6.45
C ARG A 42 -0.32 35.45 -5.02
N SER A 43 -1.48 34.90 -4.70
CA SER A 43 -1.59 33.99 -3.56
C SER A 43 -0.74 32.76 -3.86
N VAL A 44 0.18 32.42 -2.96
CA VAL A 44 0.81 31.09 -3.00
C VAL A 44 -0.27 30.13 -2.52
N PRO A 45 -0.70 29.16 -3.35
CA PRO A 45 -1.65 28.16 -2.89
C PRO A 45 -1.13 27.52 -1.62
N ALA A 46 -2.02 27.26 -0.66
CA ALA A 46 -1.66 26.53 0.55
C ALA A 46 -0.87 25.28 0.17
N PRO A 47 0.20 24.93 0.91
CA PRO A 47 1.03 23.78 0.57
C PRO A 47 0.14 22.55 0.44
N ARG A 48 0.27 21.82 -0.66
CA ARG A 48 -0.41 20.54 -0.83
C ARG A 48 0.15 19.60 0.23
N VAL A 49 -0.65 19.32 1.25
CA VAL A 49 -0.26 18.40 2.32
C VAL A 49 -0.15 17.01 1.72
N LEU A 50 0.89 16.31 2.12
CA LEU A 50 1.08 14.93 1.77
C LEU A 50 0.59 14.05 2.90
N THR A 51 -0.34 13.15 2.61
CA THR A 51 -0.96 12.30 3.62
C THR A 51 -0.99 10.85 3.18
N SER A 52 -0.64 9.93 4.09
CA SER A 52 -0.86 8.49 3.92
C SER A 52 -2.26 8.08 4.37
N PHE A 53 -2.69 6.87 4.01
CA PHE A 53 -3.94 6.30 4.51
C PHE A 53 -3.95 6.20 6.04
N SER A 54 -2.89 5.66 6.64
CA SER A 54 -2.75 5.48 8.09
C SER A 54 -2.85 6.83 8.81
N ALA A 55 -2.19 7.89 8.31
CA ALA A 55 -2.32 9.25 8.87
C ALA A 55 -3.76 9.82 8.84
N LEU A 56 -4.60 9.37 7.90
CA LEU A 56 -6.01 9.79 7.79
C LEU A 56 -6.94 8.95 8.68
N TRP A 57 -6.57 7.69 8.91
CA TRP A 57 -7.38 6.72 9.63
C TRP A 57 -6.89 6.44 11.07
N GLY A 58 -5.92 7.22 11.57
CA GLY A 58 -5.54 7.30 12.98
C GLY A 58 -4.10 6.90 13.34
N GLY A 59 -3.31 6.41 12.38
CA GLY A 59 -1.90 6.03 12.57
C GLY A 59 -0.93 7.22 12.59
N ASP A 60 0.24 7.02 13.19
CA ASP A 60 1.27 8.04 13.40
C ASP A 60 1.87 8.51 12.04
N PRO A 61 1.87 9.81 11.70
CA PRO A 61 2.27 10.33 10.38
C PRO A 61 3.75 10.18 10.01
N VAL A 62 4.61 9.66 10.89
CA VAL A 62 6.07 9.59 10.69
C VAL A 62 6.55 8.27 10.10
N GLN A 63 5.72 7.22 10.02
CA GLN A 63 6.13 5.94 9.40
C GLN A 63 5.49 5.77 8.02
N VAL A 64 6.32 5.83 6.98
CA VAL A 64 5.95 5.79 5.55
C VAL A 64 5.74 4.35 5.05
N VAL A 65 5.58 3.38 5.95
CA VAL A 65 5.27 2.00 5.60
C VAL A 65 4.09 1.57 6.48
N ASP A 66 3.06 1.01 5.83
CA ASP A 66 1.72 0.77 6.37
C ASP A 66 1.75 -0.41 7.37
N HIS A 67 2.46 -0.22 8.47
CA HIS A 67 2.59 -1.21 9.52
C HIS A 67 1.44 -1.07 10.50
N ASP A 68 0.66 -2.15 10.59
CA ASP A 68 -0.50 -2.28 11.46
C ASP A 68 -0.15 -1.88 12.90
N GLU A 69 -0.60 -0.70 13.31
CA GLU A 69 -0.68 -0.31 14.71
C GLU A 69 -2.12 0.10 15.02
N PHE A 70 -2.79 -0.65 15.90
CA PHE A 70 -3.65 -0.06 16.92
C PHE A 70 -3.82 -0.97 18.14
N ARG A 71 -3.81 -0.29 19.28
CA ARG A 71 -3.82 -0.74 20.67
C ARG A 71 -4.84 -1.83 21.02
N THR A 72 -4.37 -2.91 21.63
CA THR A 72 -5.01 -3.54 22.80
C THR A 72 -3.98 -4.26 23.67
N GLY A 73 -3.83 -3.74 24.90
CA GLY A 73 -3.46 -4.44 26.14
C GLY A 73 -2.28 -5.41 26.14
N LEU A 74 -1.24 -5.09 26.91
CA LEU A 74 -0.47 -6.14 27.59
C LEU A 74 -1.46 -7.01 28.36
N SER A 75 -1.72 -8.24 27.89
CA SER A 75 -2.41 -9.24 28.70
C SER A 75 -1.99 -10.65 28.29
N SER A 76 -1.19 -11.20 29.21
CA SER A 76 -1.09 -12.59 29.64
C SER A 76 -0.38 -13.60 28.75
N LEU A 77 0.85 -13.90 29.22
CA LEU A 77 1.54 -15.18 29.18
C LEU A 77 0.54 -16.36 29.20
N HIS A 78 0.34 -17.00 28.05
CA HIS A 78 -0.28 -18.32 27.97
C HIS A 78 0.82 -19.36 27.71
N ALA A 79 0.58 -20.57 28.26
CA ALA A 79 1.44 -21.75 28.24
C ALA A 79 2.11 -22.02 26.87
N PRO A 80 3.27 -22.73 26.84
CA PRO A 80 4.03 -22.95 25.61
C PRO A 80 3.13 -23.62 24.56
N GLN A 81 2.62 -22.82 23.63
CA GLN A 81 2.01 -23.35 22.43
C GLN A 81 3.14 -23.90 21.56
N GLU A 82 2.83 -24.98 20.84
CA GLU A 82 3.74 -25.45 19.79
C GLU A 82 4.12 -24.27 18.87
N PRO A 83 5.39 -24.19 18.44
CA PRO A 83 5.86 -23.15 17.56
C PRO A 83 4.98 -23.07 16.31
N SER A 84 4.14 -22.05 16.22
CA SER A 84 3.10 -21.92 15.21
C SER A 84 2.90 -20.48 14.76
N PRO A 85 2.27 -20.23 13.60
CA PRO A 85 1.92 -18.89 13.15
C PRO A 85 1.12 -18.06 14.17
N HIS A 86 0.33 -18.69 15.03
CA HIS A 86 -0.48 -18.01 16.06
C HIS A 86 0.35 -17.60 17.28
N GLY A 87 1.44 -18.33 17.56
CA GLY A 87 2.41 -18.03 18.60
C GLY A 87 3.45 -16.98 18.21
N PHE A 88 3.67 -16.75 16.90
CA PHE A 88 4.66 -15.78 16.40
C PHE A 88 4.40 -14.38 17.01
N PRO A 89 5.45 -13.60 17.36
CA PRO A 89 5.30 -12.30 18.00
C PRO A 89 4.31 -11.38 17.29
N ARG A 90 3.68 -10.48 18.05
CA ARG A 90 2.65 -9.56 17.55
C ARG A 90 3.21 -8.13 17.44
N GLY A 91 2.50 -7.28 16.72
CA GLY A 91 2.81 -5.86 16.60
C GLY A 91 3.70 -5.54 15.39
N ALA A 92 4.02 -4.25 15.26
CA ALA A 92 4.62 -3.69 14.04
C ALA A 92 5.90 -4.43 13.61
N MET A 93 6.79 -4.74 14.55
CA MET A 93 8.06 -5.44 14.28
C MET A 93 7.87 -6.81 13.60
N ALA A 94 6.93 -7.61 14.11
CA ALA A 94 6.60 -8.90 13.51
C ALA A 94 5.95 -8.73 12.13
N GLY A 95 5.08 -7.73 11.98
CA GLY A 95 4.48 -7.38 10.68
C GLY A 95 5.53 -6.98 9.65
N ARG A 96 6.48 -6.10 10.04
CA ARG A 96 7.60 -5.67 9.20
C ARG A 96 8.43 -6.81 8.69
N ALA A 97 8.79 -7.74 9.57
CA ALA A 97 9.56 -8.91 9.18
C ALA A 97 8.85 -9.73 8.10
N LEU A 98 7.55 -10.01 8.29
CA LEU A 98 6.78 -10.80 7.31
C LEU A 98 6.65 -10.08 5.96
N HIS A 99 6.36 -8.79 5.98
CA HIS A 99 6.30 -7.96 4.78
C HIS A 99 7.63 -7.94 4.04
N ALA A 100 8.73 -7.64 4.74
CA ALA A 100 10.06 -7.59 4.15
C ALA A 100 10.48 -8.94 3.54
N ILE A 101 10.12 -10.07 4.16
CA ILE A 101 10.40 -11.40 3.57
C ILE A 101 9.55 -11.60 2.31
N LEU A 102 8.25 -11.32 2.34
CA LEU A 102 7.36 -11.46 1.17
C LEU A 102 7.77 -10.55 0.00
N GLU A 103 8.23 -9.34 0.31
CA GLU A 103 8.76 -8.37 -0.65
C GLU A 103 10.06 -8.87 -1.30
N ARG A 104 11.01 -9.36 -0.49
CA ARG A 104 12.38 -9.69 -0.96
C ARG A 104 12.50 -11.11 -1.51
N TRP A 105 11.60 -12.02 -1.14
CA TRP A 105 11.73 -13.43 -1.47
C TRP A 105 11.44 -13.71 -2.95
N GLN A 106 12.45 -14.14 -3.69
CA GLN A 106 12.34 -14.56 -5.09
C GLN A 106 11.97 -16.05 -5.17
N TRP A 107 10.74 -16.39 -4.76
CA TRP A 107 10.31 -17.80 -4.62
C TRP A 107 10.48 -18.65 -5.90
N HIS A 108 10.40 -18.04 -7.07
CA HIS A 108 10.54 -18.71 -8.37
C HIS A 108 11.97 -19.18 -8.65
N GLU A 109 12.96 -18.62 -7.96
CA GLU A 109 14.37 -19.02 -8.05
C GLU A 109 14.79 -19.94 -6.89
N ASP A 110 13.92 -20.16 -5.90
CA ASP A 110 14.23 -20.83 -4.64
C ASP A 110 13.81 -22.31 -4.63
N ALA A 111 14.26 -23.08 -5.62
CA ALA A 111 13.85 -24.48 -5.82
C ALA A 111 14.10 -25.39 -4.60
N ASN A 112 15.18 -25.13 -3.85
CA ASN A 112 15.56 -25.92 -2.67
C ASN A 112 15.10 -25.27 -1.36
N GLY A 113 14.49 -24.08 -1.41
CA GLY A 113 13.99 -23.35 -0.26
C GLY A 113 15.06 -22.80 0.69
N SER A 114 16.34 -22.82 0.28
CA SER A 114 17.47 -22.31 1.06
C SER A 114 17.51 -20.79 1.09
N ALA A 115 17.08 -20.13 0.00
CA ALA A 115 17.07 -18.67 -0.05
C ALA A 115 16.05 -18.10 0.94
N LEU A 116 14.88 -18.72 1.06
CA LEU A 116 13.89 -18.35 2.08
C LEU A 116 14.43 -18.49 3.50
N ALA A 117 15.15 -19.59 3.79
CA ALA A 117 15.70 -19.82 5.13
C ALA A 117 16.74 -18.76 5.49
N SER A 118 17.69 -18.47 4.59
CA SER A 118 18.70 -17.43 4.80
C SER A 118 18.08 -16.04 4.91
N LEU A 119 17.11 -15.71 4.05
CA LEU A 119 16.41 -14.43 4.10
C LEU A 119 15.60 -14.27 5.40
N THR A 120 14.93 -15.34 5.84
CA THR A 120 14.15 -15.32 7.09
C THR A 120 15.07 -15.06 8.28
N ALA A 121 16.15 -15.81 8.43
CA ALA A 121 17.11 -15.61 9.52
C ALA A 121 17.70 -14.19 9.51
N GLN A 122 18.02 -13.66 8.33
CA GLN A 122 18.50 -12.29 8.17
C GLN A 122 17.45 -11.26 8.63
N VAL A 123 16.22 -11.34 8.11
CA VAL A 123 15.17 -10.34 8.40
C VAL A 123 14.73 -10.41 9.85
N LEU A 124 14.60 -11.61 10.43
CA LEU A 124 14.26 -11.74 11.84
C LEU A 124 15.35 -11.13 12.74
N ALA A 125 16.63 -11.32 12.41
CA ALA A 125 17.72 -10.66 13.12
C ALA A 125 17.70 -9.13 12.96
N GLU A 126 17.45 -8.61 11.75
CA GLU A 126 17.32 -7.17 11.46
C GLU A 126 16.20 -6.51 12.29
N GLU A 127 15.07 -7.20 12.45
CA GLU A 127 13.93 -6.75 13.26
C GLU A 127 14.05 -7.12 14.76
N GLY A 128 15.13 -7.77 15.20
CA GLY A 128 15.33 -8.13 16.61
C GLY A 128 14.40 -9.23 17.13
N LEU A 129 13.91 -10.10 16.24
CA LEU A 129 13.09 -11.27 16.56
C LEU A 129 13.96 -12.50 16.86
N PRO A 130 13.60 -13.36 17.83
CA PRO A 130 14.41 -14.52 18.19
C PRO A 130 14.51 -15.55 17.05
N ALA A 131 15.71 -16.12 16.86
CA ALA A 131 15.99 -17.13 15.82
C ALA A 131 15.20 -18.45 15.99
N GLU A 132 14.60 -18.69 17.16
CA GLU A 132 13.71 -19.84 17.39
C GLU A 132 12.49 -19.83 16.44
N TRP A 133 12.15 -18.67 15.87
CA TRP A 133 11.04 -18.50 14.93
C TRP A 133 11.41 -18.81 13.48
N ASP A 134 12.69 -18.98 13.13
CA ASP A 134 13.15 -19.19 11.75
C ASP A 134 12.39 -20.33 11.06
N THR A 135 12.33 -21.49 11.70
CA THR A 135 11.69 -22.69 11.13
C THR A 135 10.17 -22.51 10.98
N VAL A 136 9.54 -21.84 11.95
CA VAL A 136 8.10 -21.55 11.92
C VAL A 136 7.77 -20.60 10.77
N VAL A 137 8.54 -19.52 10.62
CA VAL A 137 8.29 -18.52 9.57
C VAL A 137 8.55 -19.10 8.19
N VAL A 138 9.62 -19.88 7.99
CA VAL A 138 9.90 -20.54 6.71
C VAL A 138 8.77 -21.50 6.31
N SER A 139 8.33 -22.37 7.23
CA SER A 139 7.25 -23.31 6.95
C SER A 139 5.92 -22.61 6.70
N TRP A 140 5.63 -21.56 7.48
CA TRP A 140 4.44 -20.73 7.33
C TRP A 140 4.38 -20.02 5.97
N LEU A 141 5.46 -19.35 5.55
CA LEU A 141 5.50 -18.65 4.26
C LEU A 141 5.37 -19.61 3.08
N ARG A 142 5.96 -20.82 3.16
CA ARG A 142 5.75 -21.85 2.13
C ARG A 142 4.28 -22.28 2.06
N ALA A 143 3.63 -22.49 3.21
CA ALA A 143 2.22 -22.83 3.27
C ALA A 143 1.35 -21.70 2.69
N LEU A 144 1.66 -20.45 2.99
CA LEU A 144 0.98 -19.27 2.43
C LEU A 144 1.06 -19.25 0.91
N MET A 145 2.26 -19.44 0.34
CA MET A 145 2.44 -19.45 -1.12
C MET A 145 1.71 -20.61 -1.81
N ALA A 146 1.45 -21.71 -1.10
CA ALA A 146 0.71 -22.86 -1.62
C ALA A 146 -0.81 -22.78 -1.38
N THR A 147 -1.29 -21.79 -0.63
CA THR A 147 -2.71 -21.68 -0.26
C THR A 147 -3.54 -21.16 -1.44
N PRO A 148 -4.61 -21.88 -1.86
CA PRO A 148 -5.52 -21.38 -2.89
C PRO A 148 -6.28 -20.14 -2.42
N LEU A 149 -6.25 -19.08 -3.24
CA LEU A 149 -6.97 -17.83 -2.99
C LEU A 149 -8.31 -17.75 -3.73
N MET A 150 -8.50 -18.57 -4.77
CA MET A 150 -9.70 -18.61 -5.60
C MET A 150 -10.14 -20.05 -5.87
N VAL A 151 -11.39 -20.22 -6.29
CA VAL A 151 -12.03 -21.53 -6.54
C VAL A 151 -11.32 -22.31 -7.65
N ASP A 152 -10.70 -21.62 -8.60
CA ASP A 152 -9.93 -22.22 -9.68
C ASP A 152 -8.54 -22.70 -9.26
N GLY A 153 -8.16 -22.48 -7.99
CA GLY A 153 -6.90 -22.95 -7.43
C GLY A 153 -5.74 -21.97 -7.56
N MET A 154 -5.96 -20.70 -7.95
CA MET A 154 -4.92 -19.67 -8.00
C MET A 154 -4.18 -19.52 -6.66
N ARG A 155 -2.85 -19.45 -6.70
CA ARG A 155 -1.95 -19.37 -5.54
C ARG A 155 -0.87 -18.33 -5.78
N LEU A 156 -0.42 -17.65 -4.73
CA LEU A 156 0.68 -16.69 -4.83
C LEU A 156 1.97 -17.32 -5.36
N GLY A 157 2.27 -18.56 -4.93
CA GLY A 157 3.47 -19.30 -5.36
C GLY A 157 3.48 -19.73 -6.81
N ALA A 158 2.35 -19.61 -7.51
CA ALA A 158 2.21 -19.96 -8.92
C ALA A 158 2.04 -18.74 -9.84
N LEU A 159 2.12 -17.52 -9.29
CA LEU A 159 2.05 -16.30 -10.10
C LEU A 159 3.26 -16.18 -11.03
N ASP A 160 3.00 -15.72 -12.25
CA ASP A 160 4.05 -15.40 -13.23
C ASP A 160 4.89 -14.22 -12.70
N PRO A 161 6.21 -14.40 -12.48
CA PRO A 161 7.08 -13.34 -11.98
C PRO A 161 7.11 -12.09 -12.87
N ALA A 162 6.84 -12.24 -14.18
CA ALA A 162 6.80 -11.12 -15.12
C ALA A 162 5.47 -10.34 -15.10
N ARG A 163 4.44 -10.88 -14.45
CA ARG A 163 3.08 -10.31 -14.40
C ARG A 163 2.70 -9.88 -12.99
N GLN A 164 3.69 -9.45 -12.21
CA GLN A 164 3.48 -8.90 -10.88
C GLN A 164 4.40 -7.72 -10.59
N ALA A 165 3.97 -6.89 -9.65
CA ALA A 165 4.76 -5.82 -9.06
C ALA A 165 4.55 -5.86 -7.55
N ARG A 166 5.64 -5.85 -6.79
CA ARG A 166 5.62 -5.73 -5.33
C ARG A 166 5.85 -4.29 -4.94
N GLU A 167 5.33 -3.89 -3.78
CA GLU A 167 5.49 -2.53 -3.23
C GLU A 167 5.16 -1.42 -4.26
N MET A 168 4.02 -1.56 -4.95
CA MET A 168 3.62 -0.58 -5.95
C MET A 168 3.17 0.73 -5.28
N ALA A 169 4.09 1.69 -5.20
CA ALA A 169 3.81 3.01 -4.68
C ALA A 169 2.88 3.81 -5.61
N PHE A 170 1.96 4.55 -5.02
CA PHE A 170 1.09 5.48 -5.75
C PHE A 170 1.01 6.83 -5.05
N ALA A 171 0.72 7.86 -5.85
CA ALA A 171 0.40 9.19 -5.36
C ALA A 171 -0.59 9.85 -6.31
N PHE A 172 -1.70 10.37 -5.78
CA PHE A 172 -2.62 11.18 -6.58
C PHE A 172 -3.20 12.36 -5.81
N PRO A 173 -3.50 13.48 -6.50
CA PRO A 173 -4.10 14.64 -5.86
C PRO A 173 -5.50 14.31 -5.36
N VAL A 174 -5.84 14.88 -4.21
CA VAL A 174 -7.16 14.81 -3.60
C VAL A 174 -7.63 16.22 -3.28
N THR A 175 -8.88 16.54 -3.62
CA THR A 175 -9.45 17.87 -3.41
C THR A 175 -10.75 17.76 -2.62
N GLY A 176 -10.77 18.27 -1.38
CA GLY A 176 -11.98 18.35 -0.57
C GLY A 176 -12.61 17.00 -0.18
N MET A 177 -11.83 15.91 -0.17
CA MET A 177 -12.33 14.60 0.21
C MET A 177 -12.69 14.57 1.69
N ARG A 178 -13.88 14.09 2.03
CA ARG A 178 -14.29 13.91 3.43
C ARG A 178 -14.42 12.43 3.71
N GLN A 179 -13.83 11.98 4.82
CA GLN A 179 -13.89 10.59 5.29
C GLN A 179 -15.32 10.06 5.35
N LYS A 180 -16.28 10.85 5.87
CA LYS A 180 -17.71 10.51 5.89
C LYS A 180 -18.30 10.14 4.52
N ARG A 181 -17.80 10.72 3.42
CA ARG A 181 -18.29 10.38 2.08
C ARG A 181 -17.76 9.02 1.64
N ILE A 182 -16.52 8.67 2.01
CA ILE A 182 -15.98 7.32 1.80
C ILE A 182 -16.75 6.31 2.67
N ASP A 183 -17.02 6.63 3.93
CA ASP A 183 -17.79 5.76 4.82
C ASP A 183 -19.22 5.53 4.28
N ALA A 184 -19.85 6.54 3.69
CA ALA A 184 -21.16 6.38 3.04
C ALA A 184 -21.10 5.44 1.82
N LEU A 185 -20.04 5.52 1.01
CA LEU A 185 -19.83 4.58 -0.10
C LEU A 185 -19.61 3.15 0.42
N ILE A 186 -18.86 2.99 1.52
CA ILE A 186 -18.64 1.69 2.17
C ILE A 186 -19.94 1.12 2.72
N ALA A 187 -20.76 1.94 3.38
CA ALA A 187 -22.07 1.52 3.88
C ALA A 187 -23.02 1.04 2.78
N GLY A 188 -22.89 1.62 1.58
CA GLY A 188 -23.63 1.17 0.39
C GLY A 188 -23.17 -0.19 -0.15
N LEU A 189 -21.94 -0.64 0.15
CA LEU A 189 -21.45 -1.97 -0.20
C LEU A 189 -21.95 -3.03 0.80
N ASP A 190 -21.67 -2.80 2.08
CA ASP A 190 -22.08 -3.68 3.16
C ASP A 190 -22.11 -2.89 4.49
N PRO A 191 -23.27 -2.81 5.17
CA PRO A 191 -23.40 -2.12 6.45
C PRO A 191 -22.44 -2.61 7.55
N HIS A 192 -21.99 -3.87 7.51
CA HIS A 192 -21.05 -4.42 8.50
C HIS A 192 -19.68 -3.77 8.42
N TRP A 193 -19.31 -3.22 7.26
CA TRP A 193 -17.99 -2.64 7.01
C TRP A 193 -17.94 -1.14 7.34
N ALA A 194 -19.11 -0.53 7.56
CA ALA A 194 -19.27 0.90 7.83
C ALA A 194 -19.24 1.28 9.31
N LYS A 195 -19.23 0.30 10.23
CA LYS A 195 -19.20 0.58 11.67
C LYS A 195 -17.81 1.04 12.09
N ARG A 196 -17.63 2.36 12.27
CA ARG A 196 -16.43 2.94 12.89
C ARG A 196 -16.79 3.95 13.99
N PRO A 197 -16.08 3.95 15.14
CA PRO A 197 -16.38 4.87 16.23
C PRO A 197 -16.06 6.35 15.97
N ASN A 198 -15.15 6.69 15.04
CA ASN A 198 -14.64 8.07 14.89
C ASN A 198 -14.31 8.43 13.42
N ALA A 199 -15.29 8.91 12.67
CA ALA A 199 -15.03 9.52 11.36
C ALA A 199 -14.56 10.98 11.55
N GLY A 200 -13.37 11.30 11.05
CA GLY A 200 -12.82 12.65 11.00
C GLY A 200 -13.73 13.59 10.20
N GLN A 201 -13.87 14.83 10.70
CA GLN A 201 -14.78 15.83 10.12
C GLN A 201 -14.09 16.74 9.09
N ALA A 202 -12.75 16.78 9.08
CA ALA A 202 -11.99 17.66 8.20
C ALA A 202 -11.98 17.15 6.75
N ALA A 203 -12.06 18.08 5.81
CA ALA A 203 -11.88 17.78 4.39
C ALA A 203 -10.38 17.71 4.07
N LEU A 204 -9.94 16.59 3.50
CA LEU A 204 -8.60 16.39 3.01
C LEU A 204 -8.43 17.05 1.64
N SER A 205 -7.42 17.91 1.54
CA SER A 205 -6.94 18.46 0.27
C SER A 205 -5.42 18.37 0.23
N GLY A 206 -4.85 17.87 -0.87
CA GLY A 206 -3.43 17.57 -0.95
C GLY A 206 -3.11 16.46 -1.94
N ALA A 207 -2.17 15.60 -1.59
CA ALA A 207 -1.90 14.36 -2.31
C ALA A 207 -1.94 13.17 -1.37
N LEU A 208 -2.71 12.17 -1.75
CA LEU A 208 -2.79 10.89 -1.06
C LEU A 208 -1.72 9.97 -1.61
N ARG A 209 -0.92 9.37 -0.73
CA ARG A 209 0.07 8.35 -1.08
C ARG A 209 -0.20 7.05 -0.35
N GLY A 210 0.26 5.97 -0.94
CA GLY A 210 0.26 4.65 -0.33
C GLY A 210 1.14 3.72 -1.14
N VAL A 211 1.28 2.49 -0.64
CA VAL A 211 2.03 1.43 -1.29
C VAL A 211 1.16 0.18 -1.23
N ILE A 212 1.07 -0.52 -2.36
CA ILE A 212 0.31 -1.77 -2.48
C ILE A 212 1.31 -2.92 -2.45
N ASP A 213 1.21 -3.82 -1.48
CA ASP A 213 2.19 -4.88 -1.24
C ASP A 213 2.43 -5.75 -2.47
N LEU A 214 1.35 -6.16 -3.16
CA LEU A 214 1.43 -6.93 -4.37
C LEU A 214 0.30 -6.57 -5.34
N VAL A 215 0.66 -6.34 -6.59
CA VAL A 215 -0.22 -6.26 -7.75
C VAL A 215 0.16 -7.38 -8.69
N PHE A 216 -0.81 -8.08 -9.25
CA PHE A 216 -0.53 -9.11 -10.25
C PHE A 216 -1.65 -9.18 -11.30
N GLU A 217 -1.31 -9.74 -12.45
CA GLU A 217 -2.25 -10.11 -13.49
C GLU A 217 -2.40 -11.63 -13.55
N TYR A 218 -3.64 -12.09 -13.60
CA TYR A 218 -3.98 -13.50 -13.69
C TYR A 218 -5.23 -13.65 -14.57
N GLU A 219 -5.14 -14.49 -15.60
CA GLU A 219 -6.22 -14.74 -16.56
C GLU A 219 -6.79 -13.45 -17.19
N GLY A 220 -5.90 -12.51 -17.55
CA GLY A 220 -6.24 -11.23 -18.18
C GLY A 220 -6.83 -10.19 -17.22
N ARG A 221 -6.82 -10.45 -15.91
CA ARG A 221 -7.41 -9.56 -14.90
C ARG A 221 -6.36 -9.09 -13.90
N TYR A 222 -6.46 -7.83 -13.51
CA TYR A 222 -5.55 -7.19 -12.55
C TYR A 222 -6.10 -7.26 -11.12
N TYR A 223 -5.29 -7.75 -10.21
CA TYR A 223 -5.60 -7.91 -8.79
C TYR A 223 -4.59 -7.15 -7.94
N LEU A 224 -4.98 -6.86 -6.71
CA LEU A 224 -4.05 -6.44 -5.67
C LEU A 224 -4.23 -7.23 -4.38
N VAL A 225 -3.17 -7.29 -3.60
CA VAL A 225 -3.07 -7.97 -2.31
C VAL A 225 -2.50 -6.99 -1.28
N ASP A 226 -3.04 -7.09 -0.07
CA ASP A 226 -2.54 -6.44 1.14
C ASP A 226 -2.40 -7.50 2.25
N TYR A 227 -1.21 -7.65 2.81
CA TYR A 227 -0.87 -8.65 3.80
C TYR A 227 -1.10 -8.14 5.22
N LYS A 228 -1.89 -8.89 5.99
CA LYS A 228 -2.27 -8.55 7.35
C LYS A 228 -1.74 -9.58 8.34
N SER A 229 -0.99 -9.11 9.33
CA SER A 229 -0.40 -9.97 10.39
C SER A 229 -1.26 -10.00 11.66
N ASN A 230 -2.47 -9.44 11.61
CA ASN A 230 -3.37 -9.30 12.76
C ASN A 230 -3.63 -10.64 13.46
N TRP A 231 -3.65 -10.58 14.79
CA TRP A 231 -3.99 -11.70 15.64
C TRP A 231 -5.49 -11.65 15.97
N LEU A 232 -6.25 -12.63 15.48
CA LEU A 232 -7.70 -12.74 15.73
C LEU A 232 -8.04 -13.80 16.79
N GLY A 233 -7.10 -14.68 17.09
CA GLY A 233 -7.21 -15.67 18.16
C GLY A 233 -6.07 -16.70 18.13
N PRO A 234 -6.02 -17.60 19.13
CA PRO A 234 -4.93 -18.55 19.32
C PRO A 234 -4.87 -19.67 18.27
N CYS A 235 -5.87 -19.83 17.41
CA CYS A 235 -5.90 -20.91 16.42
C CYS A 235 -6.51 -20.45 15.09
N ALA A 236 -6.38 -21.30 14.07
CA ALA A 236 -6.83 -20.97 12.72
C ALA A 236 -8.36 -20.81 12.67
N GLN A 237 -9.09 -21.49 13.55
CA GLN A 237 -10.55 -21.42 13.67
C GLN A 237 -11.05 -20.04 14.11
N ASP A 238 -10.20 -19.20 14.71
CA ASP A 238 -10.57 -17.84 15.11
C ASP A 238 -10.61 -16.85 13.93
N TYR A 239 -10.13 -17.26 12.76
CA TYR A 239 -10.14 -16.46 11.52
C TYR A 239 -11.41 -16.71 10.71
N THR A 240 -12.57 -16.58 11.37
CA THR A 240 -13.89 -16.73 10.72
C THR A 240 -14.24 -15.53 9.85
N ALA A 241 -15.24 -15.67 8.98
CA ALA A 241 -15.72 -14.56 8.15
C ALA A 241 -16.17 -13.35 9.00
N GLU A 242 -16.81 -13.60 10.14
CA GLU A 242 -17.26 -12.56 11.06
C GLU A 242 -16.09 -11.85 11.73
N ALA A 243 -15.07 -12.59 12.19
CA ALA A 243 -13.87 -12.03 12.80
C ALA A 243 -13.08 -11.19 11.78
N LEU A 244 -12.96 -11.67 10.55
CA LEU A 244 -12.33 -10.94 9.45
C LEU A 244 -13.10 -9.67 9.09
N ALA A 245 -14.43 -9.73 8.99
CA ALA A 245 -15.26 -8.55 8.73
C ALA A 245 -15.12 -7.51 9.85
N ALA A 246 -15.10 -7.94 11.11
CA ALA A 246 -14.86 -7.07 12.25
C ALA A 246 -13.46 -6.43 12.21
N ALA A 247 -12.43 -7.19 11.83
CA ALA A 247 -11.07 -6.69 11.66
C ALA A 247 -10.98 -5.66 10.51
N MET A 248 -11.62 -5.92 9.37
CA MET A 248 -11.70 -4.98 8.23
C MET A 248 -12.38 -3.67 8.62
N ALA A 249 -13.49 -3.75 9.36
CA ALA A 249 -14.23 -2.58 9.85
C ALA A 249 -13.45 -1.83 10.94
N GLY A 250 -12.80 -2.52 11.88
CA GLY A 250 -12.01 -1.92 12.95
C GLY A 250 -10.74 -1.23 12.44
N GLY A 251 -10.04 -1.85 11.50
CA GLY A 251 -8.71 -1.43 11.05
C GLY A 251 -8.66 -0.37 9.94
N GLY A 252 -9.78 0.21 9.52
CA GLY A 252 -9.74 1.11 8.35
C GLY A 252 -9.80 0.39 7.00
N TYR A 253 -9.50 -0.91 6.96
CA TYR A 253 -9.08 -1.62 5.76
C TYR A 253 -10.06 -1.59 4.58
N THR A 254 -11.37 -1.47 4.81
CA THR A 254 -12.32 -1.27 3.69
C THR A 254 -12.05 0.00 2.90
N ALA A 255 -11.76 1.10 3.59
CA ALA A 255 -11.49 2.38 2.94
C ALA A 255 -10.14 2.32 2.21
N GLN A 256 -9.15 1.67 2.82
CA GLN A 256 -7.85 1.39 2.21
C GLN A 256 -8.02 0.57 0.93
N ALA A 257 -8.75 -0.55 0.98
CA ALA A 257 -9.05 -1.40 -0.17
C ALA A 257 -9.66 -0.61 -1.33
N LEU A 258 -10.62 0.29 -1.05
CA LEU A 258 -11.23 1.14 -2.08
C LEU A 258 -10.26 2.16 -2.67
N ILE A 259 -9.43 2.79 -1.83
CA ILE A 259 -8.39 3.73 -2.26
C ILE A 259 -7.34 3.01 -3.13
N TYR A 260 -6.92 1.81 -2.72
CA TYR A 260 -5.93 0.99 -3.45
C TYR A 260 -6.52 0.47 -4.76
N ALA A 261 -7.80 0.07 -4.76
CA ALA A 261 -8.52 -0.30 -5.98
C ALA A 261 -8.59 0.88 -6.96
N LEU A 262 -8.85 2.11 -6.49
CA LEU A 262 -8.81 3.29 -7.34
C LEU A 262 -7.40 3.59 -7.85
N ALA A 263 -6.37 3.43 -7.03
CA ALA A 263 -4.97 3.61 -7.43
C ALA A 263 -4.61 2.65 -8.56
N LEU A 264 -4.90 1.36 -8.38
CA LEU A 264 -4.69 0.33 -9.40
C LEU A 264 -5.52 0.61 -10.65
N HIS A 265 -6.81 0.94 -10.52
CA HIS A 265 -7.69 1.29 -11.63
C HIS A 265 -7.11 2.42 -12.48
N ARG A 266 -6.65 3.52 -11.84
CA ARG A 266 -6.04 4.65 -12.53
C ARG A 266 -4.73 4.28 -13.21
N HIS A 267 -3.91 3.43 -12.57
CA HIS A 267 -2.65 2.95 -13.12
C HIS A 267 -2.88 2.10 -14.38
N VAL A 268 -3.70 1.04 -14.26
CA VAL A 268 -4.00 0.14 -15.38
C VAL A 268 -4.64 0.89 -16.54
N ARG A 269 -5.60 1.80 -16.27
CA ARG A 269 -6.21 2.66 -17.30
C ARG A 269 -5.20 3.51 -18.07
N ALA A 270 -4.10 3.91 -17.44
CA ALA A 270 -3.06 4.72 -18.07
C ALA A 270 -2.08 3.88 -18.90
N CYS A 271 -1.87 2.63 -18.52
CA CYS A 271 -0.85 1.76 -19.11
C CYS A 271 -1.42 0.75 -20.13
N VAL A 272 -2.69 0.39 -20.03
CA VAL A 272 -3.30 -0.70 -20.78
C VAL A 272 -4.35 -0.15 -21.76
N PRO A 273 -4.11 -0.25 -23.08
CA PRO A 273 -5.08 0.15 -24.09
C PRO A 273 -6.39 -0.64 -23.97
N ALA A 274 -7.52 0.04 -24.21
CA ALA A 274 -8.86 -0.56 -24.16
C ALA A 274 -9.23 -1.23 -22.82
N TYR A 275 -8.59 -0.82 -21.72
CA TYR A 275 -8.93 -1.27 -20.36
C TYR A 275 -10.39 -0.98 -20.03
N ASP A 276 -11.10 -2.03 -19.65
CA ASP A 276 -12.47 -1.97 -19.13
C ASP A 276 -12.48 -2.54 -17.70
N PRO A 277 -12.76 -1.73 -16.66
CA PRO A 277 -12.79 -2.22 -15.29
C PRO A 277 -13.82 -3.35 -15.06
N ALA A 278 -14.89 -3.45 -15.84
CA ALA A 278 -15.86 -4.54 -15.69
C ALA A 278 -15.27 -5.90 -16.09
N ARG A 279 -14.39 -5.90 -17.10
CA ARG A 279 -13.73 -7.09 -17.65
C ARG A 279 -12.39 -7.36 -16.97
N ASP A 280 -11.56 -6.34 -16.86
CA ASP A 280 -10.12 -6.46 -16.59
C ASP A 280 -9.78 -6.22 -15.11
N PHE A 281 -10.66 -5.61 -14.29
CA PHE A 281 -10.42 -5.51 -12.85
C PHE A 281 -10.85 -6.79 -12.14
N GLY A 282 -9.86 -7.48 -11.58
CA GLY A 282 -10.00 -8.77 -10.93
C GLY A 282 -10.50 -8.66 -9.49
N GLY A 283 -9.93 -7.74 -8.71
CA GLY A 283 -10.34 -7.52 -7.33
C GLY A 283 -9.21 -7.17 -6.39
N VAL A 284 -9.54 -7.16 -5.11
CA VAL A 284 -8.68 -6.85 -3.97
C VAL A 284 -8.72 -8.02 -3.02
N PHE A 285 -7.55 -8.45 -2.55
CA PHE A 285 -7.40 -9.45 -1.51
C PHE A 285 -6.75 -8.83 -0.27
N TYR A 286 -7.37 -9.04 0.88
CA TYR A 286 -6.73 -8.83 2.18
C TYR A 286 -6.42 -10.20 2.76
N LEU A 287 -5.13 -10.46 2.96
CA LEU A 287 -4.61 -11.76 3.36
C LEU A 287 -4.18 -11.71 4.82
N PHE A 288 -5.05 -12.18 5.72
CA PHE A 288 -4.75 -12.35 7.13
C PHE A 288 -3.89 -13.60 7.30
N LEU A 289 -2.57 -13.40 7.21
CA LEU A 289 -1.56 -14.45 7.05
C LEU A 289 -1.69 -15.58 8.09
N ARG A 290 -2.07 -15.24 9.33
CA ARG A 290 -2.17 -16.22 10.42
C ARG A 290 -3.37 -17.17 10.28
N GLY A 291 -4.41 -16.78 9.53
CA GLY A 291 -5.59 -17.62 9.32
C GLY A 291 -5.51 -18.52 8.09
N MET A 292 -4.58 -18.21 7.18
CA MET A 292 -4.42 -18.90 5.91
C MET A 292 -3.72 -20.25 6.09
N ALA A 293 -4.27 -21.28 5.45
CA ALA A 293 -3.67 -22.60 5.40
C ALA A 293 -4.11 -23.34 4.11
N PRO A 294 -3.23 -24.17 3.50
CA PRO A 294 -3.56 -24.91 2.27
C PRO A 294 -4.76 -25.86 2.39
N ASP A 295 -5.00 -26.41 3.58
CA ASP A 295 -6.07 -27.36 3.89
C ASP A 295 -7.42 -26.68 4.20
N ALA A 296 -7.43 -25.35 4.33
CA ALA A 296 -8.64 -24.55 4.54
C ALA A 296 -8.69 -23.34 3.59
N PRO A 297 -8.87 -23.56 2.27
CA PRO A 297 -8.98 -22.48 1.29
C PRO A 297 -10.02 -21.42 1.68
N GLY A 298 -9.70 -20.15 1.47
CA GLY A 298 -10.56 -19.01 1.80
C GLY A 298 -10.52 -18.55 3.27
N ARG A 299 -10.00 -19.37 4.20
CA ARG A 299 -9.81 -18.92 5.59
C ARG A 299 -8.70 -17.88 5.68
N GLY A 300 -8.94 -16.80 6.44
CA GLY A 300 -8.01 -15.67 6.49
C GLY A 300 -7.97 -14.83 5.22
N VAL A 301 -8.82 -15.09 4.22
CA VAL A 301 -8.85 -14.35 2.97
C VAL A 301 -10.12 -13.52 2.91
N VAL A 302 -9.97 -12.21 2.74
CA VAL A 302 -11.08 -11.30 2.44
C VAL A 302 -10.94 -10.83 1.01
N GLN A 303 -11.95 -11.05 0.19
CA GLN A 303 -11.98 -10.62 -1.20
C GLN A 303 -13.00 -9.49 -1.38
N LEU A 304 -12.60 -8.43 -2.08
CA LEU A 304 -13.50 -7.37 -2.54
C LEU A 304 -13.34 -7.17 -4.03
N ARG A 305 -14.47 -7.00 -4.73
CA ARG A 305 -14.47 -6.55 -6.12
C ARG A 305 -15.39 -5.34 -6.25
N PRO A 306 -14.86 -4.12 -6.11
CA PRO A 306 -15.65 -2.90 -6.27
C PRO A 306 -16.28 -2.87 -7.66
N ASP A 307 -17.58 -2.56 -7.73
CA ASP A 307 -18.26 -2.34 -9.00
C ASP A 307 -17.58 -1.17 -9.75
N PRO A 308 -17.42 -1.23 -11.07
CA PRO A 308 -16.93 -0.11 -11.88
C PRO A 308 -17.62 1.23 -11.60
N ALA A 309 -18.92 1.24 -11.29
CA ALA A 309 -19.65 2.43 -10.90
C ALA A 309 -19.14 3.02 -9.58
N LEU A 310 -18.82 2.19 -8.60
CA LEU A 310 -18.23 2.64 -7.34
C LEU A 310 -16.82 3.21 -7.57
N LEU A 311 -16.00 2.58 -8.41
CA LEU A 311 -14.68 3.12 -8.76
C LEU A 311 -14.80 4.51 -9.42
N ARG A 312 -15.78 4.71 -10.31
CA ARG A 312 -16.06 6.03 -10.90
C ARG A 312 -16.53 7.06 -9.88
N GLN A 313 -17.41 6.68 -8.96
CA GLN A 313 -17.87 7.55 -7.88
C GLN A 313 -16.71 7.97 -6.97
N LEU A 314 -15.83 7.03 -6.63
CA LEU A 314 -14.64 7.31 -5.83
C LEU A 314 -13.64 8.19 -6.59
N ASP A 315 -13.42 7.94 -7.89
CA ASP A 315 -12.57 8.76 -8.76
C ASP A 315 -13.04 10.23 -8.77
N ALA A 316 -14.35 10.43 -8.94
CA ALA A 316 -14.98 11.75 -8.94
C ALA A 316 -14.88 12.42 -7.56
N LEU A 317 -15.14 11.67 -6.48
CA LEU A 317 -15.04 12.15 -5.10
C LEU A 317 -13.62 12.63 -4.77
N MET A 318 -12.58 11.92 -5.22
CA MET A 318 -11.18 12.32 -5.04
C MET A 318 -10.82 13.59 -5.83
N ALA A 319 -11.46 13.79 -6.99
CA ALA A 319 -11.30 15.00 -7.81
C ALA A 319 -12.06 16.23 -7.27
N GLY A 320 -12.83 16.09 -6.19
CA GLY A 320 -13.74 17.14 -5.68
C GLY A 320 -15.07 17.22 -6.43
N GLY A 321 -15.29 16.32 -7.40
CA GLY A 321 -16.55 16.15 -8.12
C GLY A 321 -17.50 15.25 -7.36
N GLY A 322 -18.22 15.81 -6.39
CA GLY A 322 -19.40 15.16 -5.81
C GLY A 322 -20.53 16.17 -5.81
N ALA A 323 -21.58 15.87 -6.58
CA ALA A 323 -22.78 16.67 -6.76
C ALA A 323 -23.20 17.39 -5.46
N ALA A 324 -23.49 18.68 -5.62
CA ALA A 324 -24.26 19.46 -4.65
C ALA A 324 -25.67 18.87 -4.52
#